data_AF-A0A4R9M0I0-F1
#
_entry.id   AF-A0A4R9M0I0-F1
#
_cell.length_a   1.000
_cell.length_b   1.000
_cell.length_c   1.000
_cell.angle_alpha   90.00
_cell.angle_beta   90.00
_cell.angle_gamma   90.00
#
_symmetry.space_group_name_H-M   'P 1'
#
loop_
_entity.id
_entity.type
_entity.pdbx_description
1 polymer ?
#
loop_
_entity_poly.entity_id
_entity_poly.type
_entity_poly.pdbx_seq_one_letter_code
_entity_poly.pdbx_strand_id
1 'polypeptide(L)'
;MADLLKKQKDHYLTFLLFPEDTRKHFYTTNAVESINSGIERMRNDLGGYFASTRFLEVNLFIQFCNLHGLWSRKPIPAISS
;
A
#
# COMPACT_ATOMS: atom_id res chain seq x y z
N MET A 1 2.01 -6.78 -23.68
CA MET A 1 2.49 -6.55 -22.30
C MET A 1 3.95 -6.12 -22.28
N ALA A 2 4.87 -6.91 -22.84
CA ALA A 2 6.31 -6.58 -22.89
C ALA A 2 6.61 -5.20 -23.51
N ASP A 3 5.93 -4.84 -24.60
CA ASP A 3 6.13 -3.54 -25.26
C ASP A 3 5.67 -2.34 -24.42
N LEU A 4 4.66 -2.50 -23.56
CA LEU A 4 4.20 -1.45 -22.65
C LEU A 4 5.21 -1.21 -21.52
N LEU A 5 5.77 -2.30 -20.96
CA LEU A 5 6.82 -2.23 -19.96
C LEU A 5 8.08 -1.58 -20.53
N LYS A 6 8.43 -1.89 -21.79
CA LYS A 6 9.59 -1.30 -22.47
C LYS A 6 9.45 0.21 -22.68
N LYS A 7 8.24 0.69 -23.00
CA LYS A 7 7.95 2.14 -23.13
C LYS A 7 8.02 2.89 -21.80
N GLN A 8 7.64 2.25 -20.70
CA GLN A 8 7.62 2.84 -19.36
C GLN A 8 8.85 2.50 -18.51
N LYS A 9 9.86 1.87 -19.14
CA LYS A 9 11.06 1.35 -18.46
C LYS A 9 11.70 2.39 -17.56
N ASP A 10 11.86 3.61 -18.06
CA ASP A 10 12.54 4.68 -17.34
C ASP A 10 11.79 5.06 -16.07
N HIS A 11 10.45 5.10 -16.10
CA HIS A 11 9.62 5.33 -14.92
C HIS A 11 9.77 4.22 -13.89
N TYR A 12 9.66 2.95 -14.30
CA TYR A 12 9.73 1.81 -13.38
C TYR A 12 11.12 1.62 -12.77
N LEU A 13 12.19 2.07 -13.43
CA LEU A 13 13.56 1.94 -12.96
C LEU A 13 14.11 3.18 -12.26
N THR A 14 13.33 4.27 -12.14
CA THR A 14 13.73 5.51 -11.45
C THR A 14 14.27 5.25 -10.04
N PHE A 15 13.76 4.23 -9.34
CA PHE A 15 14.21 3.90 -7.98
C PHE A 15 15.70 3.48 -7.91
N LEU A 16 16.33 3.10 -9.03
CA LEU A 16 17.76 2.77 -9.09
C LEU A 16 18.66 3.97 -8.81
N LEU A 17 18.14 5.20 -8.96
CA LEU A 17 18.86 6.44 -8.63
C LEU A 17 19.15 6.57 -7.13
N PHE A 18 18.43 5.84 -6.28
CA PHE A 18 18.60 5.87 -4.82
C PHE A 18 19.60 4.80 -4.34
N PRO A 19 20.23 4.98 -3.14
CA PRO A 19 21.13 4.00 -2.54
C PRO A 19 20.47 2.63 -2.38
N GLU A 20 21.26 1.57 -2.57
CA GLU A 20 20.77 0.18 -2.58
C GLU A 20 19.92 -0.18 -1.35
N ASP A 21 20.35 0.23 -0.15
CA ASP A 21 19.65 -0.02 1.11
C ASP A 21 18.23 0.57 1.18
N THR A 22 17.99 1.65 0.42
CA THR A 22 16.69 2.35 0.39
C THR A 22 15.75 1.83 -0.69
N ARG A 23 16.30 1.18 -1.73
CA ARG A 23 15.52 0.65 -2.88
C ARG A 23 14.40 -0.28 -2.44
N LYS A 24 14.63 -1.07 -1.38
CA LYS A 24 13.65 -1.99 -0.78
C LYS A 24 12.33 -1.33 -0.39
N HIS A 25 12.35 -0.04 -0.08
CA HIS A 25 11.15 0.71 0.28
C HIS A 25 10.32 1.15 -0.94
N PHE A 26 10.92 1.18 -2.14
CA PHE A 26 10.22 1.56 -3.37
C PHE A 26 9.58 0.36 -4.05
N TYR A 27 10.26 -0.79 -4.10
CA TYR A 27 9.74 -1.99 -4.79
C TYR A 27 8.96 -2.93 -3.87
N THR A 28 8.86 -2.65 -2.57
CA THR A 28 7.98 -3.43 -1.69
C THR A 28 6.53 -3.13 -1.99
N THR A 29 5.71 -4.18 -2.07
CA THR A 29 4.26 -4.06 -2.23
C THR A 29 3.53 -4.13 -0.89
N ASN A 30 4.21 -4.46 0.21
CA ASN A 30 3.60 -4.74 1.51
C ASN A 30 2.66 -3.64 2.00
N ALA A 31 3.05 -2.37 1.87
CA ALA A 31 2.23 -1.24 2.32
C ALA A 31 0.91 -1.16 1.53
N VAL A 32 0.99 -1.19 0.20
CA VAL A 32 -0.18 -1.10 -0.69
C VAL A 32 -1.07 -2.34 -0.55
N GLU A 33 -0.46 -3.54 -0.55
CA GLU A 33 -1.18 -4.80 -0.39
C GLU A 33 -1.87 -4.91 0.98
N SER A 34 -1.27 -4.38 2.05
CA SER A 34 -1.89 -4.36 3.38
C SER A 34 -3.16 -3.50 3.42
N ILE A 35 -3.16 -2.37 2.72
CA ILE A 35 -4.33 -1.49 2.58
C ILE A 35 -5.40 -2.19 1.73
N ASN A 36 -5.02 -2.69 0.55
CA ASN A 36 -5.94 -3.38 -0.36
C ASN A 36 -6.58 -4.60 0.30
N SER A 37 -5.80 -5.39 1.05
CA SER A 37 -6.32 -6.53 1.81
C SER A 37 -7.35 -6.11 2.86
N GLY A 38 -7.13 -4.96 3.52
CA GLY A 38 -8.11 -4.37 4.44
C GLY A 38 -9.41 -3.98 3.75
N ILE A 39 -9.32 -3.38 2.55
CA ILE A 39 -10.48 -2.98 1.75
C ILE A 39 -11.28 -4.19 1.29
N GLU A 40 -10.61 -5.21 0.74
CA GLU A 40 -11.27 -6.44 0.30
C GLU A 40 -11.94 -7.17 1.46
N ARG A 41 -11.31 -7.20 2.63
CA ARG A 41 -11.94 -7.75 3.84
C ARG A 41 -13.22 -6.99 4.20
N MET A 42 -13.19 -5.66 4.23
CA MET A 42 -14.41 -4.87 4.48
C MET A 42 -15.50 -5.16 3.46
N ARG A 43 -15.14 -5.22 2.17
CA ARG A 43 -16.09 -5.53 1.10
C ARG A 43 -16.74 -6.89 1.31
N ASN A 44 -15.95 -7.91 1.68
CA ASN A 44 -16.45 -9.25 1.98
C ASN A 44 -17.35 -9.28 3.22
N ASP A 45 -16.96 -8.59 4.30
CA ASP A 45 -17.74 -8.52 5.55
C ASP A 45 -19.12 -7.85 5.33
N LEU A 46 -19.23 -6.98 4.33
CA LEU A 46 -20.47 -6.26 3.95
C LEU A 46 -21.33 -7.02 2.93
N GLY A 47 -20.99 -8.25 2.57
CA GLY A 47 -21.74 -9.03 1.58
C GLY A 47 -21.37 -8.71 0.13
N GLY A 48 -20.20 -8.11 -0.11
CA GLY A 48 -19.61 -7.94 -1.43
C GLY A 48 -19.74 -6.55 -2.05
N TYR A 49 -20.45 -5.62 -1.40
CA TYR A 49 -20.65 -4.24 -1.87
C TYR A 49 -20.70 -3.24 -0.70
N PHE A 50 -20.54 -1.95 -1.03
CA PHE A 50 -20.72 -0.85 -0.07
C PHE A 50 -22.06 -0.17 -0.32
N ALA A 51 -22.80 0.14 0.76
CA ALA A 51 -24.15 0.70 0.66
C ALA A 51 -24.20 2.11 0.04
N SER A 52 -23.11 2.89 0.15
CA SER A 52 -22.95 4.19 -0.49
C SER A 52 -21.48 4.61 -0.51
N THR A 53 -21.13 5.63 -1.30
CA THR A 53 -19.80 6.24 -1.29
C THR A 53 -19.44 6.79 0.10
N ARG A 54 -20.40 7.45 0.77
CA ARG A 54 -20.17 7.99 2.12
C ARG A 54 -19.84 6.89 3.12
N PHE A 55 -20.52 5.75 3.00
CA PHE A 55 -20.25 4.59 3.84
C PHE A 55 -18.83 4.05 3.60
N LEU A 56 -18.40 3.94 2.34
CA LEU A 56 -17.04 3.54 1.99
C LEU A 56 -16.00 4.52 2.57
N GLU A 57 -16.19 5.83 2.41
CA GLU A 57 -15.29 6.87 2.91
C GLU A 57 -15.06 6.79 4.42
N VAL A 58 -16.13 6.64 5.21
CA VAL A 58 -16.04 6.56 6.68
C VAL A 58 -15.28 5.30 7.09
N ASN A 59 -15.56 4.17 6.45
CA ASN A 59 -14.86 2.91 6.74
C ASN A 59 -13.37 2.99 6.38
N LEU A 60 -13.05 3.54 5.21
CA LEU A 60 -11.67 3.78 4.80
C LEU A 60 -10.93 4.68 5.80
N PHE A 61 -11.57 5.77 6.24
CA PHE A 61 -10.99 6.68 7.22
C PHE A 61 -10.62 5.95 8.53
N ILE A 62 -11.54 5.16 9.07
CA ILE A 62 -11.30 4.36 10.28
C ILE A 62 -10.14 3.39 10.08
N GLN A 63 -10.06 2.73 8.93
CA GLN A 63 -8.96 1.82 8.62
C GLN A 63 -7.61 2.54 8.54
N PHE A 64 -7.55 3.70 7.90
CA PHE A 64 -6.32 4.50 7.87
C PHE A 64 -5.89 4.95 9.26
N CYS A 65 -6.83 5.34 10.13
CA CYS A 65 -6.52 5.66 11.53
C CYS A 65 -5.93 4.45 12.27
N ASN A 66 -6.49 3.26 12.08
CA ASN A 66 -5.99 2.02 12.70
C ASN A 66 -4.60 1.63 12.19
N LEU A 67 -4.38 1.69 10.86
CA LEU A 67 -3.08 1.43 10.24
C LEU A 67 -2.02 2.41 10.71
N HIS A 68 -2.36 3.71 10.76
CA HIS A 68 -1.48 4.73 11.28
C HIS A 68 -1.10 4.43 12.73
N GLY A 69 -2.07 4.11 13.59
CA GLY A 69 -1.80 3.72 14.97
C GLY A 69 -0.90 2.49 15.09
N LEU A 70 -1.07 1.50 14.21
CA LEU A 70 -0.23 0.29 14.18
C LEU A 70 1.21 0.61 13.75
N TRP A 71 1.39 1.40 12.69
CA TRP A 71 2.70 1.84 12.21
C TRP A 71 3.45 2.71 13.22
N SER A 72 2.74 3.57 13.96
CA SER A 72 3.36 4.38 15.03
C SER A 72 3.78 3.55 16.24
N ARG A 73 3.05 2.48 16.59
CA ARG A 73 3.32 1.68 17.79
C ARG A 73 4.35 0.58 17.58
N LYS A 74 4.42 0.02 16.36
CA LYS A 74 5.36 -1.05 15.99
C LYS A 74 6.03 -0.72 14.67
N PRO A 75 6.92 0.29 14.63
CA PRO A 75 7.72 0.53 13.45
C PRO A 75 8.60 -0.71 13.19
N ILE A 76 8.65 -1.18 11.95
CA ILE A 76 9.62 -2.20 11.55
C ILE A 76 10.96 -1.46 11.39
N PRO A 77 11.95 -1.66 12.26
CA PRO A 77 13.22 -0.96 12.14
C PRO A 77 13.89 -1.42 10.84
N ALA A 78 14.08 -0.47 9.91
CA ALA A 78 14.70 -0.74 8.61
C ALA A 78 16.23 -0.68 8.64
N ILE A 79 16.81 -0.17 9.74
CA ILE A 79 18.22 0.10 9.96
C ILE A 79 18.58 -0.52 11.32
N SER A 80 19.47 -1.52 11.33
CA SER A 80 20.19 -1.88 12.56
C SER A 80 21.35 -0.91 12.71
N SER A 81 21.38 -0.16 13.80
CA SER A 81 22.61 0.53 14.23
C SER A 81 23.65 -0.47 14.69
#